data_AF-A0A432FAQ5-F1
#
_entry.id   AF-A0A432FAQ5-F1
#
_cell.length_a   1.000
_cell.length_b   1.000
_cell.length_c   1.000
_cell.angle_alpha   90.00
_cell.angle_beta   90.00
_cell.angle_gamma   90.00
#
_symmetry.space_group_name_H-M   'P 1'
#
loop_
_entity.id
_entity.type
_entity.pdbx_description
1 polymer ?
#
loop_
_entity_poly.entity_id
_entity_poly.type
_entity_poly.pdbx_seq_one_letter_code
_entity_poly.pdbx_strand_id
1 'polypeptide(L)' 'MARYYGIEMSNTVAFGDGYNDIKMLKAAGVGVAMANANDTVKSYANVISSYTNKEGAVGKFID' A
#
# COMPACT_ATOMS: atom_id res chain seq x y z
N MET A 1 5.24 2.49 14.35
CA MET A 1 5.47 3.95 14.25
C MET A 1 4.21 4.75 14.49
N ALA A 2 3.09 4.51 13.81
CA ALA A 2 1.83 5.27 13.99
C ALA A 2 1.43 5.48 15.46
N ARG A 3 1.34 4.40 16.26
CA ARG A 3 1.08 4.47 17.72
C ARG A 3 2.07 5.35 18.49
N TYR A 4 3.36 5.29 18.15
CA TYR A 4 4.38 6.09 18.83
C TYR A 4 4.20 7.59 18.58
N TYR A 5 3.78 7.96 17.36
CA TYR A 5 3.49 9.35 16.99
C TYR A 5 2.06 9.78 17.29
N GLY A 6 1.22 8.95 17.91
CA GLY A 6 -0.19 9.26 18.16
C GLY A 6 -1.03 9.40 16.89
N ILE A 7 -0.61 8.78 15.78
CA ILE A 7 -1.33 8.83 14.50
C ILE A 7 -2.29 7.64 14.43
N GLU A 8 -3.56 7.91 14.15
CA GLU A 8 -4.56 6.86 13.89
C GLU A 8 -4.23 6.09 12.61
N MET A 9 -4.48 4.78 12.59
CA MET A 9 -4.21 3.96 11.40
C MET A 9 -5.02 4.41 10.18
N SER A 10 -6.23 4.96 10.37
CA SER A 10 -7.04 5.62 9.34
C SER A 10 -6.31 6.74 8.59
N ASN A 11 -5.35 7.40 9.25
CA ASN A 11 -4.53 8.47 8.70
C ASN A 11 -3.18 7.94 8.14
N THR A 12 -3.13 6.68 7.72
CA THR A 12 -1.92 6.07 7.15
C THR A 12 -2.19 5.47 5.79
N VAL A 13 -1.18 5.54 4.93
CA VAL A 13 -1.13 4.84 3.64
C VAL A 13 0.05 3.87 3.64
N ALA A 14 -0.17 2.67 3.10
CA ALA A 14 0.85 1.66 2.89
C ALA A 14 0.91 1.26 1.43
N PHE A 15 2.12 1.06 0.93
CA PHE A 15 2.41 0.67 -0.45
C PHE A 15 3.16 -0.66 -0.45
N GLY A 16 2.79 -1.59 -1.32
CA GLY A 16 3.45 -2.91 -1.36
C GLY A 16 3.19 -3.69 -2.64
N ASP A 17 4.04 -4.66 -2.90
CA ASP A 17 3.94 -5.57 -4.04
C ASP A 17 4.26 -7.03 -3.70
N GLY A 18 4.83 -7.27 -2.51
CA GLY A 18 5.22 -8.58 -2.02
C GLY A 18 4.29 -9.16 -0.95
N TYR A 19 4.39 -10.47 -0.72
CA TYR A 19 3.62 -11.16 0.33
C TYR A 19 3.92 -10.65 1.74
N ASN A 20 5.15 -10.19 1.98
CA ASN A 20 5.56 -9.57 3.24
C ASN A 20 4.81 -8.25 3.52
N ASP A 21 4.24 -7.61 2.51
CA ASP A 21 3.52 -6.34 2.66
C ASP A 21 2.05 -6.53 3.04
N ILE A 22 1.50 -7.74 2.89
CA ILE A 22 0.06 -8.02 3.12
C ILE A 22 -0.40 -7.53 4.49
N LYS A 23 0.38 -7.77 5.56
CA LYS A 23 0.02 -7.32 6.91
C LYS A 23 -0.04 -5.80 7.01
N MET A 24 0.83 -5.10 6.28
CA MET A 24 0.88 -3.65 6.26
C MET A 24 -0.26 -3.07 5.43
N LEU A 25 -0.53 -3.64 4.25
CA LEU A 25 -1.65 -3.25 3.37
C LEU A 25 -3.01 -3.37 4.05
N LYS A 26 -3.22 -4.44 4.84
CA LYS A 26 -4.46 -4.63 5.60
C LYS A 26 -4.60 -3.70 6.81
N ALA A 27 -3.48 -3.26 7.38
CA ALA A 27 -3.48 -2.51 8.64
C ALA A 27 -3.59 -0.99 8.41
N ALA A 28 -3.06 -0.48 7.30
CA ALA A 28 -3.16 0.92 6.95
C ALA A 28 -4.62 1.33 6.66
N GLY A 29 -4.91 2.62 6.83
CA GLY A 29 -6.20 3.18 6.43
C GLY A 29 -6.43 3.05 4.93
N VAL A 30 -5.35 3.19 4.14
CA VAL A 30 -5.33 2.88 2.71
C VAL A 30 -4.12 2.00 2.38
N GLY A 31 -4.36 0.75 2.00
CA GLY A 31 -3.37 -0.13 1.40
C GLY A 31 -3.41 -0.05 -0.13
N VAL A 32 -2.26 0.18 -0.76
CA VAL A 32 -2.09 0.29 -2.21
C VAL A 32 -1.15 -0.81 -2.71
N ALA A 33 -1.68 -1.72 -3.54
CA ALA A 33 -0.88 -2.73 -4.23
C ALA A 33 -0.37 -2.21 -5.58
N MET A 34 0.87 -2.50 -5.92
CA MET A 34 1.47 -2.08 -7.19
C MET A 34 0.91 -2.86 -8.38
N ALA A 35 0.96 -2.30 -9.60
CA ALA A 35 0.44 -2.99 -10.79
C ALA A 35 1.15 -4.34 -11.03
N ASN A 36 2.44 -4.42 -10.72
CA ASN A 36 3.25 -5.65 -10.82
C ASN A 36 3.14 -6.60 -9.62
N ALA A 37 2.32 -6.29 -8.61
CA ALA A 37 2.10 -7.18 -7.48
C ALA A 37 1.38 -8.46 -7.91
N ASN A 38 1.60 -9.56 -7.17
CA ASN A 38 0.85 -10.80 -7.36
C ASN A 38 -0.64 -10.58 -7.03
N ASP A 39 -1.54 -11.30 -7.71
CA ASP A 39 -3.00 -11.15 -7.50
C ASP A 39 -3.43 -11.43 -6.05
N THR A 40 -2.74 -12.35 -5.37
CA THR A 40 -2.96 -12.59 -3.94
C THR A 40 -2.58 -11.38 -3.09
N VAL A 41 -1.54 -10.62 -3.45
CA VAL A 41 -1.18 -9.38 -2.73
C VAL A 41 -2.20 -8.28 -3.03
N LYS A 42 -2.61 -8.14 -4.30
CA LYS A 42 -3.62 -7.17 -4.75
C LYS A 42 -4.96 -7.35 -4.04
N SER A 43 -5.38 -8.59 -3.76
CA SER A 43 -6.65 -8.86 -3.08
C SER A 43 -6.71 -8.40 -1.62
N TYR A 44 -5.57 -8.07 -1.00
CA TYR A 44 -5.50 -7.52 0.35
C TYR A 44 -5.37 -5.99 0.40
N ALA A 45 -5.31 -5.31 -0.75
CA ALA A 45 -5.21 -3.86 -0.83
C ALA A 45 -6.59 -3.21 -1.08
N ASN A 46 -6.74 -1.96 -0.64
CA ASN A 46 -7.92 -1.15 -0.94
C ASN A 46 -7.89 -0.62 -2.37
N VAL A 47 -6.68 -0.35 -2.88
CA VAL A 47 -6.44 0.20 -4.22
C VAL A 47 -5.36 -0.60 -4.92
N ILE A 48 -5.54 -0.85 -6.21
CA ILE A 48 -4.50 -1.38 -7.09
C ILE A 48 -4.02 -0.22 -7.97
N SER A 49 -2.73 0.10 -7.88
CA SER A 49 -2.11 1.12 -8.73
C SER A 49 -2.15 0.70 -10.20
N SER A 50 -2.33 1.67 -11.08
CA SER A 50 -2.16 1.47 -12.53
C SER A 50 -0.70 1.38 -12.96
N TYR A 51 0.24 1.66 -12.06
CA TYR A 51 1.67 1.74 -12.34
C TYR A 51 2.44 0.70 -11.53
N THR A 52 3.53 0.23 -12.12
CA THR A 52 4.50 -0.67 -11.48
C THR A 52 5.51 0.12 -10.64
N ASN A 53 6.31 -0.61 -9.86
CA ASN A 53 7.47 -0.03 -9.14
C ASN A 53 8.39 0.79 -10.06
N LYS A 54 8.59 0.33 -11.31
CA LYS A 54 9.49 0.97 -12.28
C LYS A 54 8.91 2.22 -12.93
N GLU A 55 7.60 2.42 -12.82
CA GLU A 55 6.88 3.57 -13.39
C GLU A 55 6.62 4.66 -12.34
N GLY A 56 7.19 4.52 -11.14
CA GLY A 56 7.06 5.51 -10.07
C GLY A 56 5.68 5.52 -9.42
N ALA A 57 5.09 4.34 -9.21
CA ALA A 57 3.73 4.19 -8.68
C ALA A 57 3.45 4.96 -7.39
N VAL A 58 4.43 5.08 -6.48
CA VAL A 58 4.26 5.85 -5.23
C VAL A 58 4.10 7.34 -5.53
N GLY A 59 5.00 7.92 -6.34
CA GLY A 59 4.94 9.34 -6.69
C GLY A 59 3.63 9.70 -7.37
N LYS A 60 3.23 8.90 -8.37
CA LYS A 60 1.98 9.10 -9.10
C LYS A 60 0.70 8.96 -8.26
N PHE A 61 0.79 8.31 -7.10
CA PHE A 61 -0.35 8.16 -6.19
C PHE A 61 -0.49 9.35 -5.23
N ILE A 62 0.60 10.02 -4.90
CA ILE A 62 0.64 11.10 -3.90
C ILE A 62 0.67 12.51 -4.51
N ASP A 63 0.79 12.62 -5.84
CA ASP A 63 0.60 13.85 -6.62
C ASP A 63 -0.88 14.22 -6.73
#